data_AF-J8TKV3-F1
#
_entry.id   AF-J8TKV3-F1
#
_cell.length_a   1.000
_cell.length_b   1.000
_cell.length_c   1.000
_cell.angle_alpha   90.00
_cell.angle_beta   90.00
_cell.angle_gamma   90.00
#
_symmetry.space_group_name_H-M   'P 1'
#
loop_
_entity.id
_entity.type
_entity.pdbx_description
1 polymer ?
#
loop_
_entity_poly.entity_id
_entity_poly.type
_entity_poly.pdbx_seq_one_letter_code
_entity_poly.pdbx_strand_id
1 'polypeptide(L)'
;MIYIPAACQGHRLVVNSSTKTTGNCLLVNNETAPRREPSTLTSSPANQKTEMSDDEADPELLELLRQHIQGRLNVSDEPETGVLDDAEYVYDNSIDVALDMRGTKSAAEAIYSVMQHRGYSTATWSEHELHPKDKDDATVAFIFTMDLLNFSFWSELPDGQRFAVEYRGRTWTGYWSLVAALQRALDEDIPITSSDFWQSEDECNMELMKHVFRSATDEEMPLLEERLACLREAGQVLYEKYSCSPVNVIAAAGNSAARLVNILARDFPSLRDEHRFEGRRKPVRFLKRAQILVADVWACFQGEGHGAFGDVDKLTIFADYRIPQILCTMGCLGFSPPLDNAIRAKKLLDSGGTWELQLR
;
A
#
# COMPACT_ATOMS: atom_id res chain seq x y z
N MET A 1 -11.15 -0.59 7.00
CA MET A 1 -9.79 -0.37 6.48
C MET A 1 -8.82 -0.23 7.65
N ILE A 2 -7.72 -1.00 7.66
CA ILE A 2 -6.62 -0.78 8.61
C ILE A 2 -5.63 0.15 7.89
N TYR A 3 -5.64 1.43 8.24
CA TYR A 3 -4.58 2.34 7.84
C TYR A 3 -3.37 2.04 8.72
N ILE A 4 -2.25 1.66 8.12
CA ILE A 4 -0.97 1.51 8.82
C ILE A 4 -0.07 2.64 8.30
N PRO A 5 0.17 3.71 9.09
CA PRO A 5 1.12 4.74 8.72
C PRO A 5 2.44 4.08 8.33
N ALA A 6 3.14 4.60 7.33
CA ALA A 6 4.49 4.15 6.97
C ALA A 6 5.44 4.08 8.20
N ALA A 7 5.12 4.85 9.24
CA ALA A 7 5.77 4.95 10.52
C ALA A 7 5.49 3.87 11.58
N CYS A 8 4.59 2.89 11.38
CA CYS A 8 4.40 1.79 12.34
C CYS A 8 5.57 0.78 12.28
N GLN A 9 6.80 1.27 12.49
CA GLN A 9 8.04 0.50 12.44
C GLN A 9 8.86 0.78 13.70
N GLY A 10 8.55 0.00 14.73
CA GLY A 10 9.22 0.13 16.02
C GLY A 10 9.38 -1.17 16.75
N HIS A 11 9.74 -2.28 16.08
CA HIS A 11 10.37 -3.42 16.75
C HIS A 11 11.28 -4.19 15.78
N ARG A 12 12.56 -4.31 16.17
CA ARG A 12 13.57 -5.16 15.55
C ARG A 12 13.25 -6.63 15.86
N LEU A 13 13.39 -7.50 14.86
CA LEU A 13 13.73 -8.89 15.09
C LEU A 13 15.08 -9.15 14.43
N VAL A 14 16.09 -9.22 15.29
CA VAL A 14 17.44 -9.69 14.96
C VAL A 14 17.35 -11.22 14.89
N VAL A 15 17.53 -11.82 13.72
CA VAL A 15 17.80 -13.26 13.63
C VAL A 15 19.31 -13.42 13.67
N ASN A 16 19.84 -13.57 14.89
CA ASN A 16 21.24 -13.85 15.11
C ASN A 16 21.53 -15.33 14.81
N SER A 17 22.63 -15.57 14.09
CA SER A 17 23.10 -16.89 13.69
C SER A 17 24.13 -17.46 14.68
N SER A 18 24.16 -18.80 14.79
CA SER A 18 25.09 -19.67 15.53
C SER A 18 24.79 -19.85 17.03
N THR A 19 24.69 -21.05 17.57
CA THR A 19 25.64 -22.18 17.50
C THR A 19 24.96 -23.54 17.79
N LYS A 20 25.64 -24.62 17.35
CA LYS A 20 25.45 -26.06 17.63
C LYS A 20 25.07 -26.29 19.12
N THR A 21 24.31 -27.31 19.53
CA THR A 21 24.69 -28.74 19.55
C THR A 21 23.51 -29.59 20.10
N THR A 22 23.37 -30.83 19.58
CA THR A 22 22.79 -32.05 20.21
C THR A 22 21.36 -32.08 20.76
N GLY A 23 20.59 -33.05 20.27
CA GLY A 23 19.97 -34.04 21.17
C GLY A 23 18.46 -34.24 21.05
N ASN A 24 18.12 -35.47 20.66
CA ASN A 24 16.88 -36.22 20.92
C ASN A 24 15.66 -36.03 20.02
N CYS A 25 15.52 -37.05 19.17
CA CYS A 25 14.28 -37.76 18.82
C CYS A 25 13.12 -37.52 19.79
N LEU A 26 11.96 -37.19 19.23
CA LEU A 26 10.67 -37.74 19.65
C LEU A 26 9.80 -37.92 18.41
N LEU A 27 9.78 -39.17 17.94
CA LEU A 27 8.70 -39.73 17.14
C LEU A 27 7.44 -39.72 18.01
N VAL A 28 6.35 -39.15 17.52
CA VAL A 28 5.02 -39.47 18.05
C VAL A 28 4.17 -39.99 16.90
N ASN A 29 3.75 -41.23 17.13
CA ASN A 29 3.05 -42.11 16.20
C ASN A 29 1.62 -41.64 15.92
N ASN A 30 1.19 -41.95 14.70
CA ASN A 30 -0.20 -42.13 14.31
C ASN A 30 -0.87 -43.20 15.18
N GLU A 31 -2.06 -42.89 15.70
CA GLU A 31 -3.08 -43.90 15.98
C GLU A 31 -4.44 -43.44 15.45
N THR A 32 -5.05 -44.37 14.72
CA THR A 32 -6.32 -44.30 13.99
C THR A 32 -7.49 -44.89 14.78
N ALA A 33 -8.69 -44.40 14.43
CA ALA A 33 -10.00 -45.08 14.40
C ALA A 33 -10.88 -45.05 15.68
N PRO A 34 -12.24 -45.22 15.60
CA PRO A 34 -13.02 -45.58 14.40
C PRO A 34 -14.29 -44.76 14.09
N ARG A 35 -14.74 -45.04 12.86
CA ARG A 35 -15.99 -44.68 12.18
C ARG A 35 -17.24 -45.11 12.94
N ARG A 36 -18.35 -44.37 12.75
CA ARG A 36 -19.73 -44.87 12.86
C ARG A 36 -20.47 -44.59 11.56
N GLU A 37 -21.11 -45.63 11.03
CA GLU A 37 -21.95 -45.66 9.84
C GLU A 37 -23.46 -45.54 10.21
N PRO A 38 -24.38 -45.37 9.24
CA PRO A 38 -25.55 -44.49 9.33
C PRO A 38 -26.87 -45.20 9.65
N SER A 39 -27.89 -44.43 10.05
CA SER A 39 -29.29 -44.90 10.18
C SER A 39 -30.27 -44.06 9.35
N THR A 40 -30.72 -44.67 8.24
CA THR A 40 -32.06 -44.71 7.65
C THR A 40 -33.08 -43.56 7.81
N LEU A 41 -33.45 -42.98 6.66
CA LEU A 41 -34.79 -42.79 6.08
C LEU A 41 -35.97 -42.42 7.00
N THR A 42 -36.61 -41.26 6.74
CA THR A 42 -38.08 -41.14 6.64
C THR A 42 -38.51 -39.94 5.78
N SER A 43 -39.52 -40.23 4.96
CA SER A 43 -40.41 -39.48 4.06
C SER A 43 -40.60 -37.95 4.17
N SER A 44 -40.67 -37.31 2.99
CA SER A 44 -41.30 -36.02 2.67
C SER A 44 -42.82 -35.99 2.87
N PRO A 45 -43.42 -34.78 2.84
CA PRO A 45 -44.51 -34.56 1.89
C PRO A 45 -44.35 -33.29 1.04
N ALA A 46 -44.87 -33.45 -0.18
CA ALA A 46 -45.22 -32.51 -1.24
C ALA A 46 -45.17 -31.00 -0.92
N ASN A 47 -44.54 -30.23 -1.81
CA ASN A 47 -44.92 -28.84 -2.04
C ASN A 47 -45.32 -28.64 -3.50
N GLN A 48 -46.41 -27.91 -3.68
CA GLN A 48 -47.23 -27.76 -4.86
C GLN A 48 -46.45 -27.11 -6.02
N LYS A 49 -46.53 -27.72 -7.21
CA LYS A 49 -46.19 -27.07 -8.48
C LYS A 49 -47.32 -26.13 -8.85
N THR A 50 -47.07 -24.83 -8.81
CA THR A 50 -47.88 -23.81 -9.48
C THR A 50 -47.68 -23.98 -10.99
N GLU A 51 -48.75 -24.30 -11.71
CA GLU A 51 -48.78 -24.25 -13.18
C GLU A 51 -48.58 -22.79 -13.62
N MET A 52 -47.47 -22.50 -14.30
CA MET A 52 -47.29 -21.21 -14.97
C MET A 52 -47.91 -21.29 -16.37
N SER A 53 -48.72 -20.28 -16.68
CA SER A 53 -49.31 -20.00 -17.97
C SER A 53 -48.21 -19.62 -18.97
N ASP A 54 -48.12 -20.33 -20.10
CA ASP A 54 -47.13 -20.13 -21.18
C ASP A 54 -47.22 -18.77 -21.93
N ASP A 55 -48.15 -17.88 -21.54
CA ASP A 55 -48.38 -16.57 -22.18
C ASP A 55 -47.85 -15.36 -21.38
N GLU A 56 -47.18 -15.56 -20.25
CA GLU A 56 -46.51 -14.45 -19.54
C GLU A 56 -45.05 -14.32 -19.98
N ALA A 57 -44.71 -13.16 -20.55
CA ALA A 57 -43.33 -12.83 -20.88
C ALA A 57 -42.45 -12.87 -19.63
N ASP A 58 -41.36 -13.64 -19.71
CA ASP A 58 -40.39 -13.81 -18.62
C ASP A 58 -39.93 -12.45 -18.09
N PRO A 59 -40.18 -12.16 -16.79
CA PRO A 59 -39.77 -10.91 -16.16
C PRO A 59 -38.27 -10.65 -16.26
N GLU A 60 -37.44 -11.69 -16.22
CA GLU A 60 -35.98 -11.55 -16.36
C GLU A 60 -35.60 -11.19 -17.79
N LEU A 61 -36.26 -11.79 -18.78
CA LEU A 61 -36.04 -11.46 -20.20
C LEU A 61 -36.51 -10.05 -20.54
N LEU A 62 -37.63 -9.60 -19.96
CA LEU A 62 -38.13 -8.23 -20.10
C LEU A 62 -37.17 -7.22 -19.47
N GLU A 63 -36.59 -7.52 -18.32
CA GLU A 63 -35.59 -6.67 -17.67
C GLU A 63 -34.29 -6.61 -18.48
N LEU A 64 -33.85 -7.74 -19.04
CA LEU A 64 -32.67 -7.83 -19.90
C LEU A 64 -32.87 -7.07 -21.22
N LEU A 65 -34.06 -7.17 -21.82
CA LEU A 65 -34.46 -6.38 -23.00
C LEU A 65 -34.59 -4.89 -22.66
N ARG A 66 -35.08 -4.54 -21.47
CA ARG A 66 -35.15 -3.16 -20.99
C ARG A 66 -33.75 -2.56 -20.84
N GLN A 67 -32.80 -3.30 -20.28
CA GLN A 67 -31.39 -2.89 -20.19
C GLN A 67 -30.72 -2.75 -21.56
N HIS A 68 -31.13 -3.56 -22.55
CA HIS A 68 -30.59 -3.51 -23.91
C HIS A 68 -31.19 -2.37 -24.75
N ILE A 69 -32.49 -2.08 -24.59
CA ILE A 69 -33.24 -1.09 -25.38
C ILE A 69 -33.10 0.33 -24.80
N GLN A 70 -33.02 0.49 -23.47
CA GLN A 70 -32.91 1.81 -22.84
C GLN A 70 -31.50 2.43 -22.95
N GLY A 71 -30.57 1.73 -23.61
CA GLY A 71 -29.15 1.96 -23.43
C GLY A 71 -28.77 1.62 -21.99
N ARG A 72 -27.53 1.22 -21.74
CA ARG A 72 -27.03 1.30 -20.36
C ARG A 72 -27.29 2.73 -19.91
N LEU A 73 -28.17 2.91 -18.92
CA LEU A 73 -28.11 4.09 -18.08
C LEU A 73 -26.62 4.23 -17.78
N ASN A 74 -26.01 5.35 -18.17
CA ASN A 74 -24.66 5.71 -17.71
C ASN A 74 -24.78 5.99 -16.21
N VAL A 75 -25.11 4.96 -15.42
CA VAL A 75 -24.61 4.83 -14.07
C VAL A 75 -23.12 4.79 -14.30
N SER A 76 -22.44 5.91 -14.07
CA SER A 76 -20.98 5.88 -14.08
C SER A 76 -20.61 4.80 -13.08
N ASP A 77 -20.01 3.69 -13.55
CA ASP A 77 -19.50 2.67 -12.66
C ASP A 77 -18.70 3.39 -11.56
N GLU A 78 -18.97 3.04 -10.31
CA GLU A 78 -18.24 3.66 -9.21
C GLU A 78 -16.73 3.48 -9.46
N PRO A 79 -15.91 4.50 -9.19
CA PRO A 79 -14.48 4.39 -9.42
C PRO A 79 -13.90 3.20 -8.64
N GLU A 80 -13.05 2.42 -9.32
CA GLU A 80 -12.31 1.29 -8.75
C GLU A 80 -10.82 1.45 -9.04
N THR A 81 -9.97 1.00 -8.12
CA THR A 81 -8.51 1.03 -8.32
C THR A 81 -8.03 -0.10 -9.23
N GLY A 82 -8.72 -1.24 -9.20
CA GLY A 82 -8.32 -2.50 -9.85
C GLY A 82 -7.17 -3.23 -9.15
N VAL A 83 -6.70 -2.74 -8.00
CA VAL A 83 -5.53 -3.30 -7.31
C VAL A 83 -5.81 -4.69 -6.74
N LEU A 84 -6.98 -4.91 -6.13
CA LEU A 84 -7.33 -6.22 -5.56
C LEU A 84 -7.49 -7.28 -6.65
N ASP A 85 -8.22 -6.99 -7.71
CA ASP A 85 -8.38 -7.91 -8.86
C ASP A 85 -7.02 -8.29 -9.47
N ASP A 86 -6.10 -7.32 -9.53
CA ASP A 86 -4.77 -7.53 -10.07
C ASP A 86 -3.90 -8.37 -9.14
N ALA A 87 -3.96 -8.13 -7.82
CA ALA A 87 -3.27 -8.92 -6.80
C ALA A 87 -3.83 -10.35 -6.70
N GLU A 88 -5.15 -10.52 -6.80
CA GLU A 88 -5.81 -11.83 -6.86
C GLU A 88 -5.35 -12.60 -8.09
N TYR A 89 -5.27 -11.95 -9.26
CA TYR A 89 -4.73 -12.59 -10.46
C TYR A 89 -3.28 -13.06 -10.27
N VAL A 90 -2.42 -12.23 -9.65
CA VAL A 90 -1.04 -12.63 -9.34
C VAL A 90 -1.04 -13.84 -8.40
N TYR A 91 -1.84 -13.80 -7.34
CA TYR A 91 -1.96 -14.89 -6.37
C TYR A 91 -2.39 -16.21 -7.03
N ASP A 92 -3.46 -16.21 -7.83
CA ASP A 92 -3.99 -17.39 -8.51
C ASP A 92 -3.01 -18.04 -9.49
N ASN A 93 -2.02 -17.26 -9.96
CA ASN A 93 -1.02 -17.68 -10.93
C ASN A 93 0.40 -17.71 -10.33
N SER A 94 0.52 -17.60 -9.01
CA SER A 94 1.80 -17.67 -8.30
C SER A 94 2.27 -19.11 -8.16
N ILE A 95 3.58 -19.31 -8.28
CA ILE A 95 4.22 -20.63 -8.14
C ILE A 95 5.27 -20.67 -7.02
N ASP A 96 5.80 -19.51 -6.64
CA ASP A 96 6.89 -19.36 -5.68
C ASP A 96 6.43 -18.82 -4.33
N VAL A 97 5.23 -18.23 -4.26
CA VAL A 97 4.62 -17.71 -3.03
C VAL A 97 3.25 -18.35 -2.85
N ALA A 98 2.95 -18.78 -1.62
CA ALA A 98 1.66 -19.34 -1.25
C ALA A 98 1.14 -18.72 0.04
N LEU A 99 -0.17 -18.52 0.12
CA LEU A 99 -0.85 -18.08 1.35
C LEU A 99 -1.17 -19.28 2.24
N ASP A 100 -0.88 -19.18 3.54
CA ASP A 100 -1.34 -20.14 4.55
C ASP A 100 -2.60 -19.62 5.24
N MET A 101 -3.74 -20.26 4.98
CA MET A 101 -5.03 -19.82 5.50
C MET A 101 -5.12 -19.85 7.03
N ARG A 102 -4.39 -20.75 7.70
CA ARG A 102 -4.41 -20.83 9.18
C ARG A 102 -3.56 -19.72 9.78
N GLY A 103 -2.40 -19.45 9.19
CA GLY A 103 -1.52 -18.34 9.52
C GLY A 103 -2.22 -17.00 9.32
N THR A 104 -2.86 -16.79 8.17
CA THR A 104 -3.63 -15.58 7.87
C THR A 104 -4.75 -15.34 8.89
N LYS A 105 -5.51 -16.39 9.24
CA LYS A 105 -6.56 -16.28 10.27
C LYS A 105 -5.98 -15.93 11.64
N SER A 106 -4.90 -16.61 12.04
CA SER A 106 -4.23 -16.37 13.33
C SER A 106 -3.64 -14.96 13.40
N ALA A 107 -3.08 -14.48 12.29
CA ALA A 107 -2.55 -13.13 12.16
C ALA A 107 -3.66 -12.08 12.26
N ALA A 108 -4.78 -12.28 11.58
CA ALA A 108 -5.93 -11.38 11.65
C ALA A 108 -6.49 -11.29 13.08
N GLU A 109 -6.64 -12.42 13.78
CA GLU A 109 -7.07 -12.46 15.18
C GLU A 109 -6.09 -11.72 16.10
N ALA A 110 -4.78 -11.93 15.92
CA ALA A 110 -3.74 -11.26 16.70
C ALA A 110 -3.72 -9.74 16.46
N ILE A 111 -3.78 -9.30 15.20
CA ILE A 111 -3.81 -7.89 14.83
C ILE A 111 -5.07 -7.24 15.40
N TYR A 112 -6.24 -7.85 15.22
CA TYR A 112 -7.50 -7.34 15.74
C TYR A 112 -7.45 -7.18 17.27
N SER A 113 -6.97 -8.21 17.98
CA SER A 113 -6.79 -8.15 19.43
C SER A 113 -5.89 -6.98 19.84
N VAL A 114 -4.72 -6.82 19.21
CA VAL A 114 -3.79 -5.72 19.54
C VAL A 114 -4.40 -4.35 19.24
N MET A 115 -5.13 -4.20 18.12
CA MET A 115 -5.81 -2.95 17.78
C MET A 115 -6.83 -2.56 18.86
N GLN A 116 -7.62 -3.51 19.35
CA GLN A 116 -8.59 -3.28 20.43
C GLN A 116 -7.89 -2.88 21.73
N HIS A 117 -6.82 -3.59 22.11
CA HIS A 117 -6.08 -3.30 23.35
C HIS A 117 -5.37 -1.94 23.31
N ARG A 118 -4.87 -1.51 22.14
CA ARG A 118 -4.18 -0.23 21.98
C ARG A 118 -5.13 0.95 21.74
N GLY A 119 -6.42 0.70 21.51
CA GLY A 119 -7.37 1.74 21.11
C GLY A 119 -6.96 2.44 19.81
N TYR A 120 -6.41 1.68 18.85
CA TYR A 120 -5.87 2.25 17.62
C TYR A 120 -6.93 3.04 16.85
N SER A 121 -6.59 4.26 16.44
CA SER A 121 -7.46 5.14 15.65
C SER A 121 -6.67 5.73 14.49
N THR A 122 -7.37 6.08 13.42
CA THR A 122 -6.78 6.74 12.25
C THR A 122 -6.29 8.16 12.59
N ALA A 123 -6.76 8.73 13.70
CA ALA A 123 -6.25 9.99 14.25
C ALA A 123 -4.76 9.94 14.63
N THR A 124 -4.17 8.74 14.80
CA THR A 124 -2.75 8.58 15.16
C THR A 124 -1.78 9.18 14.14
N TRP A 125 -2.18 9.34 12.88
CA TRP A 125 -1.34 10.07 11.90
C TRP A 125 -1.08 11.50 12.36
N SER A 126 -2.14 12.22 12.75
CA SER A 126 -2.07 13.62 13.18
C SER A 126 -1.47 13.79 14.57
N GLU A 127 -1.23 12.70 15.32
CA GLU A 127 -0.59 12.75 16.65
C GLU A 127 0.93 12.94 16.54
N HIS A 128 1.59 12.46 15.48
CA HIS A 128 3.05 12.48 15.41
C HIS A 128 3.64 13.89 15.31
N GLU A 129 4.71 14.16 16.07
CA GLU A 129 5.27 15.51 16.25
C GLU A 129 5.83 16.17 14.98
N LEU A 130 6.18 15.36 13.98
CA LEU A 130 6.72 15.85 12.70
C LEU A 130 5.67 16.05 11.61
N HIS A 131 4.44 15.58 11.79
CA HIS A 131 3.38 15.82 10.82
C HIS A 131 2.75 17.21 11.01
N PRO A 132 2.37 17.91 9.93
CA PRO A 132 1.61 19.15 10.02
C PRO A 132 0.37 18.97 10.89
N LYS A 133 0.04 20.01 11.68
CA LYS A 133 -1.11 20.01 12.59
C LYS A 133 -2.29 20.79 12.04
N ASP A 134 -2.01 21.72 11.14
CA ASP A 134 -3.04 22.46 10.41
C ASP A 134 -3.74 21.52 9.40
N LYS A 135 -4.91 21.94 8.92
CA LYS A 135 -5.71 21.21 7.93
C LYS A 135 -6.01 22.12 6.73
N ASP A 136 -4.95 22.65 6.13
CA ASP A 136 -5.00 23.65 5.07
C ASP A 136 -4.31 23.17 3.77
N ASP A 137 -4.25 24.05 2.78
CA ASP A 137 -3.65 23.76 1.48
C ASP A 137 -2.13 23.49 1.58
N ALA A 138 -1.45 24.13 2.54
CA ALA A 138 -0.03 23.88 2.80
C ALA A 138 0.20 22.46 3.35
N THR A 139 -0.73 21.98 4.18
CA THR A 139 -0.73 20.59 4.68
C THR A 139 -0.88 19.59 3.54
N VAL A 140 -1.78 19.87 2.59
CA VAL A 140 -1.91 19.04 1.37
C VAL A 140 -0.60 19.03 0.58
N ALA A 141 0.03 20.19 0.36
CA ALA A 141 1.29 20.28 -0.35
C ALA A 141 2.41 19.50 0.35
N PHE A 142 2.47 19.54 1.68
CA PHE A 142 3.42 18.76 2.47
C PHE A 142 3.22 17.25 2.28
N ILE A 143 1.99 16.75 2.43
CA ILE A 143 1.67 15.32 2.25
C ILE A 143 2.02 14.88 0.83
N PHE A 144 1.63 15.67 -0.18
CA PHE A 144 1.92 15.37 -1.57
C PHE A 144 3.43 15.24 -1.82
N THR A 145 4.23 16.18 -1.31
CA THR A 145 5.70 16.17 -1.41
C THR A 145 6.29 14.96 -0.71
N MET A 146 5.85 14.71 0.52
CA MET A 146 6.30 13.60 1.34
C MET A 146 6.06 12.26 0.64
N ASP A 147 4.86 12.02 0.10
CA ASP A 147 4.51 10.75 -0.54
C ASP A 147 5.09 10.56 -1.95
N LEU A 148 5.42 11.65 -2.65
CA LEU A 148 6.26 11.57 -3.84
C LEU A 148 7.65 10.99 -3.50
N LEU A 149 8.21 11.36 -2.35
CA LEU A 149 9.57 11.02 -1.92
C LEU A 149 9.64 9.78 -1.01
N ASN A 150 8.49 9.20 -0.66
CA ASN A 150 8.34 8.10 0.29
C ASN A 150 8.70 6.74 -0.32
N PHE A 151 9.98 6.55 -0.67
CA PHE A 151 10.49 5.28 -1.17
C PHE A 151 11.95 5.04 -0.78
N SER A 152 12.30 3.76 -0.62
CA SER A 152 13.68 3.30 -0.37
C SER A 152 14.39 3.93 0.84
N PHE A 153 14.12 3.37 2.03
CA PHE A 153 14.86 3.67 3.26
C PHE A 153 15.68 2.46 3.75
N TRP A 154 15.86 1.46 2.89
CA TRP A 154 16.63 0.27 3.21
C TRP A 154 18.12 0.59 3.21
N SER A 155 18.84 0.03 4.17
CA SER A 155 20.30 0.09 4.24
C SER A 155 20.85 -1.23 4.75
N GLU A 156 21.95 -1.67 4.15
CA GLU A 156 22.71 -2.84 4.62
C GLU A 156 23.61 -2.50 5.81
N LEU A 157 23.78 -1.22 6.13
CA LEU A 157 24.64 -0.78 7.21
C LEU A 157 24.02 -1.11 8.58
N PRO A 158 24.87 -1.31 9.62
CA PRO A 158 24.43 -1.45 10.99
C PRO A 158 23.65 -0.23 11.48
N ASP A 159 22.81 -0.45 12.49
CA ASP A 159 22.10 0.65 13.15
C ASP A 159 23.09 1.69 13.71
N GLY A 160 22.77 2.98 13.52
CA GLY A 160 23.64 4.10 13.90
C GLY A 160 24.60 4.57 12.80
N GLN A 161 24.81 3.78 11.74
CA GLN A 161 25.55 4.21 10.54
C GLN A 161 24.62 4.53 9.36
N ARG A 162 23.34 4.16 9.48
CA ARG A 162 22.34 4.39 8.44
C ARG A 162 22.04 5.86 8.25
N PHE A 163 21.49 6.22 7.10
CA PHE A 163 20.96 7.55 6.82
C PHE A 163 20.05 8.00 7.97
N ALA A 164 20.39 9.15 8.54
CA ALA A 164 19.69 9.71 9.67
C ALA A 164 19.66 11.22 9.59
N VAL A 165 18.63 11.84 10.13
CA VAL A 165 18.48 13.31 10.12
C VAL A 165 18.37 13.79 11.55
N GLU A 166 19.28 14.67 11.95
CA GLU A 166 19.13 15.40 13.21
C GLU A 166 18.22 16.60 13.02
N TYR A 167 17.15 16.65 13.82
CA TYR A 167 16.17 17.72 13.80
C TYR A 167 15.48 17.85 15.17
N ARG A 168 15.36 19.08 15.66
CA ARG A 168 14.80 19.41 16.98
C ARG A 168 15.44 18.64 18.15
N GLY A 169 16.76 18.46 18.10
CA GLY A 169 17.55 17.77 19.14
C GLY A 169 17.33 16.26 19.21
N ARG A 170 16.75 15.66 18.16
CA ARG A 170 16.55 14.21 18.01
C ARG A 170 17.10 13.71 16.69
N THR A 171 17.57 12.47 16.67
CA THR A 171 18.00 11.78 15.46
C THR A 171 16.88 10.89 14.94
N TRP A 172 16.48 11.14 13.69
CA TRP A 172 15.41 10.44 13.00
C TRP A 172 15.97 9.46 11.97
N THR A 173 15.37 8.28 11.86
CA THR A 173 15.81 7.24 10.92
C THR A 173 14.61 6.67 10.16
N GLY A 174 14.87 5.95 9.06
CA GLY A 174 13.82 5.38 8.21
C GLY A 174 12.90 6.46 7.64
N TYR A 175 11.61 6.18 7.53
CA TYR A 175 10.59 7.15 7.07
C TYR A 175 10.67 8.49 7.82
N TRP A 176 10.91 8.49 9.13
CA TRP A 176 10.94 9.73 9.91
C TRP A 176 12.10 10.66 9.54
N SER A 177 13.19 10.12 8.98
CA SER A 177 14.29 10.95 8.48
C SER A 177 13.87 11.82 7.29
N LEU A 178 13.00 11.30 6.41
CA LEU A 178 12.41 12.07 5.31
C LEU A 178 11.54 13.22 5.85
N VAL A 179 10.60 12.90 6.75
CA VAL A 179 9.70 13.92 7.33
C VAL A 179 10.50 15.00 8.07
N ALA A 180 11.51 14.59 8.84
CA ALA A 180 12.41 15.52 9.53
C ALA A 180 13.19 16.42 8.56
N ALA A 181 13.69 15.89 7.44
CA ALA A 181 14.39 16.68 6.42
C ALA A 181 13.47 17.72 5.76
N LEU A 182 12.23 17.34 5.43
CA LEU A 182 11.24 18.26 4.84
C LEU A 182 10.87 19.39 5.81
N GLN A 183 10.58 19.04 7.07
CA GLN A 183 10.30 20.04 8.11
C GLN A 183 11.49 20.98 8.35
N ARG A 184 12.70 20.43 8.42
CA ARG A 184 13.92 21.21 8.58
C ARG A 184 14.13 22.18 7.41
N ALA A 185 13.85 21.76 6.18
CA ALA A 185 13.95 22.63 5.01
C ALA A 185 12.95 23.79 5.07
N LEU A 186 11.71 23.53 5.49
CA LEU A 186 10.71 24.58 5.70
C LEU A 186 11.11 25.56 6.82
N ASP A 187 11.67 25.07 7.93
CA ASP A 187 12.22 25.90 9.01
C ASP A 187 13.45 26.73 8.55
N GLU A 188 14.12 26.31 7.48
CA GLU A 188 15.25 27.01 6.83
C GLU A 188 14.80 27.92 5.67
N ASP A 189 13.50 28.23 5.58
CA ASP A 189 12.88 29.05 4.52
C ASP A 189 13.06 28.48 3.10
N ILE A 190 13.33 27.18 2.96
CA ILE A 190 13.39 26.50 1.66
C ILE A 190 11.97 26.03 1.29
N PRO A 191 11.39 26.49 0.17
CA PRO A 191 10.03 26.14 -0.23
C PRO A 191 9.95 24.73 -0.84
N ILE A 192 10.45 23.71 -0.12
CA ILE A 192 10.59 22.32 -0.60
C ILE A 192 9.25 21.65 -0.95
N THR A 193 8.12 22.22 -0.54
CA THR A 193 6.78 21.72 -0.86
C THR A 193 6.12 22.45 -2.05
N SER A 194 6.81 23.41 -2.66
CA SER A 194 6.30 24.20 -3.78
C SER A 194 6.69 23.59 -5.13
N SER A 195 5.69 23.40 -5.99
CA SER A 195 5.90 22.90 -7.35
C SER A 195 6.62 23.88 -8.28
N ASP A 196 6.53 25.19 -8.02
CA ASP A 196 7.30 26.21 -8.75
C ASP A 196 8.79 26.09 -8.42
N PHE A 197 9.11 25.91 -7.14
CA PHE A 197 10.48 25.67 -6.68
C PHE A 197 11.05 24.39 -7.32
N TRP A 198 10.26 23.32 -7.38
CA TRP A 198 10.68 22.07 -8.03
C TRP A 198 10.94 22.18 -9.53
N GLN A 199 10.60 23.27 -10.20
CA GLN A 199 10.88 23.42 -11.63
C GLN A 199 12.14 24.25 -11.89
N SER A 200 12.57 25.05 -10.91
CA SER A 200 13.76 25.88 -11.03
C SER A 200 15.03 25.04 -10.93
N GLU A 201 15.76 24.88 -12.04
CA GLU A 201 17.07 24.24 -12.08
C GLU A 201 18.15 25.00 -11.32
N ASP A 202 17.99 26.31 -11.14
CA ASP A 202 18.93 27.12 -10.38
C ASP A 202 18.67 27.00 -8.87
N GLU A 203 17.41 27.05 -8.44
CA GLU A 203 17.05 26.99 -7.02
C GLU A 203 17.04 25.55 -6.51
N CYS A 204 16.30 24.64 -7.13
CA CYS A 204 16.13 23.26 -6.66
C CYS A 204 17.14 22.31 -7.31
N ASN A 205 18.44 22.61 -7.23
CA ASN A 205 19.49 21.77 -7.83
C ASN A 205 19.98 20.65 -6.89
N MET A 206 20.89 19.80 -7.38
CA MET A 206 21.45 18.69 -6.59
C MET A 206 22.27 19.14 -5.37
N GLU A 207 22.90 20.31 -5.42
CA GLU A 207 23.61 20.85 -4.25
C GLU A 207 22.61 21.22 -3.15
N LEU A 208 21.52 21.90 -3.50
CA LEU A 208 20.46 22.21 -2.54
C LEU A 208 19.76 20.94 -2.03
N MET A 209 19.51 19.96 -2.89
CA MET A 209 18.93 18.67 -2.47
C MET A 209 19.83 17.95 -1.48
N LYS A 210 21.16 17.96 -1.69
CA LYS A 210 22.13 17.42 -0.73
C LYS A 210 22.10 18.18 0.59
N HIS A 211 21.93 19.51 0.55
CA HIS A 211 21.76 20.32 1.75
C HIS A 211 20.46 19.99 2.51
N VAL A 212 19.33 19.92 1.82
CA VAL A 212 18.01 19.58 2.42
C VAL A 212 18.08 18.21 3.10
N PHE A 213 18.56 17.21 2.36
CA PHE A 213 18.63 15.82 2.79
C PHE A 213 19.97 15.44 3.45
N ARG A 214 20.73 16.42 3.95
CA ARG A 214 22.02 16.14 4.61
C ARG A 214 21.84 15.22 5.81
N SER A 215 22.67 14.19 5.86
CA SER A 215 22.66 13.15 6.88
C SER A 215 23.44 13.59 8.13
N ALA A 216 23.06 13.02 9.27
CA ALA A 216 23.83 13.06 10.51
C ALA A 216 24.87 11.91 10.60
N THR A 217 24.89 11.03 9.60
CA THR A 217 25.85 9.92 9.45
C THR A 217 26.56 10.00 8.09
N ASP A 218 27.50 9.08 7.84
CA ASP A 218 28.22 9.01 6.56
C ASP A 218 27.37 8.47 5.40
N GLU A 219 26.25 7.79 5.68
CA GLU A 219 25.33 7.34 4.63
C GLU A 219 24.46 8.51 4.17
N GLU A 220 24.56 8.87 2.89
CA GLU A 220 23.72 9.88 2.24
C GLU A 220 22.29 9.37 2.02
N MET A 221 21.35 10.28 1.71
CA MET A 221 19.99 9.89 1.34
C MET A 221 20.04 8.95 0.13
N PRO A 222 19.57 7.69 0.24
CA PRO A 222 19.56 6.76 -0.87
C PRO A 222 18.72 7.34 -2.02
N LEU A 223 19.09 7.12 -3.29
CA LEU A 223 18.29 7.52 -4.46
C LEU A 223 17.87 9.01 -4.47
N LEU A 224 18.80 9.91 -4.16
CA LEU A 224 18.55 11.35 -4.09
C LEU A 224 18.28 11.96 -5.48
N GLU A 225 18.95 11.46 -6.52
CA GLU A 225 18.74 11.91 -7.91
C GLU A 225 17.35 11.54 -8.40
N GLU A 226 16.89 10.32 -8.12
CA GLU A 226 15.55 9.85 -8.47
C GLU A 226 14.46 10.62 -7.72
N ARG A 227 14.73 11.04 -6.48
CA ARG A 227 13.83 11.93 -5.74
C ARG A 227 13.69 13.28 -6.40
N LEU A 228 14.81 13.89 -6.83
CA LEU A 228 14.76 15.15 -7.57
C LEU A 228 14.00 14.99 -8.90
N ALA A 229 14.23 13.88 -9.61
CA ALA A 229 13.50 13.56 -10.83
C ALA A 229 11.98 13.43 -10.60
N CYS A 230 11.56 12.80 -9.49
CA CYS A 230 10.14 12.73 -9.11
C CYS A 230 9.54 14.12 -8.86
N LEU A 231 10.27 15.03 -8.19
CA LEU A 231 9.80 16.40 -7.96
C LEU A 231 9.68 17.19 -9.28
N ARG A 232 10.66 17.05 -10.18
CA ARG A 232 10.64 17.70 -11.50
C ARG A 232 9.45 17.23 -12.35
N GLU A 233 9.24 15.91 -12.41
CA GLU A 233 8.10 15.31 -13.10
C GLU A 233 6.77 15.80 -12.52
N ALA A 234 6.61 15.72 -11.20
CA ALA A 234 5.37 16.15 -10.54
C ALA A 234 5.14 17.66 -10.70
N GLY A 235 6.20 18.48 -10.62
CA GLY A 235 6.15 19.91 -10.84
C GLY A 235 5.62 20.26 -12.23
N GLN A 236 6.15 19.60 -13.27
CA GLN A 236 5.66 19.79 -14.65
C GLN A 236 4.18 19.41 -14.78
N VAL A 237 3.77 18.26 -14.23
CA VAL A 237 2.36 17.82 -14.27
C VAL A 237 1.44 18.81 -13.55
N LEU A 238 1.86 19.32 -12.39
CA LEU A 238 1.10 20.30 -11.62
C LEU A 238 0.97 21.63 -12.38
N TYR A 239 2.04 22.08 -13.03
CA TYR A 239 2.03 23.28 -13.87
C TYR A 239 1.06 23.14 -15.05
N GLU A 240 1.18 22.04 -15.82
CA GLU A 240 0.41 21.84 -17.06
C GLU A 240 -1.08 21.59 -16.83
N LYS A 241 -1.46 20.90 -15.74
CA LYS A 241 -2.83 20.39 -15.54
C LYS A 241 -3.54 20.93 -14.31
N TYR A 242 -2.80 21.41 -13.30
CA TYR A 242 -3.35 21.64 -11.96
C TYR A 242 -3.01 23.02 -11.39
N SER A 243 -2.60 23.97 -12.23
CA SER A 243 -2.26 25.35 -11.81
C SER A 243 -1.30 25.38 -10.62
N CYS A 244 -0.25 24.55 -10.67
CA CYS A 244 0.80 24.42 -9.65
C CYS A 244 0.31 23.97 -8.26
N SER A 245 -0.94 23.50 -8.11
CA SER A 245 -1.54 23.19 -6.80
C SER A 245 -1.95 21.72 -6.66
N PRO A 246 -1.37 20.99 -5.69
CA PRO A 246 -1.82 19.63 -5.33
C PRO A 246 -3.29 19.55 -4.89
N VAL A 247 -3.85 20.63 -4.33
CA VAL A 247 -5.27 20.71 -3.96
C VAL A 247 -6.17 20.53 -5.19
N ASN A 248 -5.76 21.05 -6.35
CA ASN A 248 -6.52 20.89 -7.58
C ASN A 248 -6.50 19.43 -8.08
N VAL A 249 -5.47 18.65 -7.76
CA VAL A 249 -5.42 17.21 -8.04
C VAL A 249 -6.48 16.47 -7.20
N ILE A 250 -6.56 16.79 -5.91
CA ILE A 250 -7.57 16.24 -4.99
C ILE A 250 -8.97 16.64 -5.44
N ALA A 251 -9.19 17.92 -5.74
CA ALA A 251 -10.48 18.43 -6.19
C ALA A 251 -10.97 17.74 -7.48
N ALA A 252 -10.06 17.43 -8.41
CA ALA A 252 -10.37 16.70 -9.64
C ALA A 252 -10.90 15.27 -9.39
N ALA A 253 -10.65 14.69 -8.22
CA ALA A 253 -11.18 13.38 -7.85
C ALA A 253 -12.64 13.41 -7.40
N GLY A 254 -13.21 14.59 -7.11
CA GLY A 254 -14.61 14.74 -6.74
C GLY A 254 -15.00 13.89 -5.53
N ASN A 255 -14.20 13.94 -4.46
CA ASN A 255 -14.41 13.20 -3.21
C ASN A 255 -14.42 11.67 -3.37
N SER A 256 -13.72 11.13 -4.37
CA SER A 256 -13.49 9.69 -4.52
C SER A 256 -12.00 9.35 -4.38
N ALA A 257 -11.67 8.52 -3.39
CA ALA A 257 -10.36 7.95 -3.14
C ALA A 257 -9.89 7.11 -4.33
N ALA A 258 -10.74 6.22 -4.84
CA ALA A 258 -10.39 5.37 -5.99
C ALA A 258 -10.19 6.21 -7.26
N ARG A 259 -10.97 7.27 -7.47
CA ARG A 259 -10.74 8.21 -8.58
C ARG A 259 -9.42 8.95 -8.42
N LEU A 260 -9.07 9.40 -7.21
CA LEU A 260 -7.81 10.09 -6.94
C LEU A 260 -6.62 9.19 -7.22
N VAL A 261 -6.64 7.92 -6.78
CA VAL A 261 -5.59 6.93 -7.11
C VAL A 261 -5.42 6.80 -8.62
N ASN A 262 -6.51 6.70 -9.37
CA ASN A 262 -6.45 6.59 -10.83
C ASN A 262 -5.94 7.87 -11.51
N ILE A 263 -6.29 9.05 -11.00
CA ILE A 263 -5.75 10.33 -11.47
C ILE A 263 -4.24 10.37 -11.24
N LEU A 264 -3.78 10.01 -10.05
CA LEU A 264 -2.36 9.97 -9.69
C LEU A 264 -1.58 9.02 -10.60
N ALA A 265 -2.04 7.77 -10.76
CA ALA A 265 -1.41 6.80 -11.64
C ALA A 265 -1.42 7.20 -13.13
N ARG A 266 -2.47 7.90 -13.58
CA ARG A 266 -2.58 8.39 -14.96
C ARG A 266 -1.63 9.54 -15.21
N ASP A 267 -1.63 10.55 -14.35
CA ASP A 267 -0.99 11.83 -14.65
C ASP A 267 0.44 11.93 -14.12
N PHE A 268 0.83 11.17 -13.10
CA PHE A 268 2.15 11.20 -12.48
C PHE A 268 2.86 9.85 -12.73
N PRO A 269 3.71 9.74 -13.77
CA PRO A 269 4.37 8.48 -14.12
C PRO A 269 5.14 7.83 -12.98
N SER A 270 5.78 8.60 -12.10
CA SER A 270 6.48 8.11 -10.91
C SER A 270 5.58 7.44 -9.86
N LEU A 271 4.26 7.65 -9.94
CA LEU A 271 3.24 6.97 -9.13
C LEU A 271 2.55 5.81 -9.87
N ARG A 272 2.89 5.58 -11.15
CA ARG A 272 2.34 4.51 -11.98
C ARG A 272 3.10 3.21 -11.76
N ASP A 273 2.72 2.53 -10.68
CA ASP A 273 3.24 1.22 -10.27
C ASP A 273 2.45 0.11 -10.98
N GLU A 274 2.84 -0.13 -12.23
CA GLU A 274 2.24 -1.11 -13.15
C GLU A 274 3.31 -2.00 -13.78
N HIS A 275 3.07 -3.31 -13.77
CA HIS A 275 4.04 -4.30 -14.24
C HIS A 275 3.40 -5.35 -15.15
N ARG A 276 4.19 -5.89 -16.08
CA ARG A 276 3.73 -7.01 -16.90
C ARG A 276 3.77 -8.29 -16.06
N PHE A 277 2.70 -9.07 -16.12
CA PHE A 277 2.64 -10.40 -15.50
C PHE A 277 2.32 -11.47 -16.55
N GLU A 278 2.81 -12.69 -16.34
CA GLU A 278 2.68 -13.78 -17.31
C GLU A 278 1.20 -14.15 -17.55
N GLY A 279 0.88 -14.52 -18.80
CA GLY A 279 -0.49 -14.87 -19.20
C GLY A 279 -1.47 -13.70 -19.30
N ARG A 280 -1.09 -12.49 -18.89
CA ARG A 280 -1.98 -11.32 -18.86
C ARG A 280 -1.69 -10.32 -19.98
N ARG A 281 -2.75 -9.84 -20.65
CA ARG A 281 -2.62 -8.81 -21.71
C ARG A 281 -2.44 -7.40 -21.14
N LYS A 282 -3.14 -7.08 -20.06
CA LYS A 282 -3.01 -5.80 -19.35
C LYS A 282 -1.97 -5.93 -18.24
N PRO A 283 -1.20 -4.88 -17.93
CA PRO A 283 -0.31 -4.90 -16.77
C PRO A 283 -1.12 -5.05 -15.48
N VAL A 284 -0.50 -5.66 -14.47
CA VAL A 284 -0.99 -5.64 -13.08
C VAL A 284 -0.62 -4.30 -12.45
N ARG A 285 -1.50 -3.76 -11.60
CA ARG A 285 -1.38 -2.44 -10.98
C ARG A 285 -1.40 -2.62 -9.47
N PHE A 286 -0.35 -2.19 -8.79
CA PHE A 286 -0.33 -2.14 -7.31
C PHE A 286 -0.55 -0.74 -6.78
N LEU A 287 -0.12 0.28 -7.54
CA LEU A 287 -0.35 1.70 -7.28
C LEU A 287 0.01 2.13 -5.85
N LYS A 288 1.04 1.50 -5.27
CA LYS A 288 1.32 1.55 -3.83
C LYS A 288 1.43 2.99 -3.31
N ARG A 289 2.31 3.80 -3.91
CA ARG A 289 2.53 5.21 -3.51
C ARG A 289 1.31 6.09 -3.77
N ALA A 290 0.59 5.86 -4.87
CA ALA A 290 -0.64 6.59 -5.16
C ALA A 290 -1.69 6.33 -4.08
N GLN A 291 -1.86 5.07 -3.67
CA GLN A 291 -2.80 4.74 -2.60
C GLN A 291 -2.37 5.26 -1.22
N ILE A 292 -1.06 5.25 -0.90
CA ILE A 292 -0.52 5.87 0.33
C ILE A 292 -0.89 7.34 0.37
N LEU A 293 -0.64 8.09 -0.70
CA LEU A 293 -0.93 9.53 -0.75
C LEU A 293 -2.41 9.82 -0.44
N VAL A 294 -3.32 9.07 -1.05
CA VAL A 294 -4.77 9.24 -0.79
C VAL A 294 -5.12 8.89 0.66
N ALA A 295 -4.52 7.83 1.20
CA ALA A 295 -4.76 7.41 2.56
C ALA A 295 -4.18 8.40 3.60
N ASP A 296 -3.03 9.00 3.34
CA ASP A 296 -2.39 10.00 4.19
C ASP A 296 -3.20 11.31 4.20
N VAL A 297 -3.71 11.76 3.05
CA VAL A 297 -4.65 12.88 2.97
C VAL A 297 -5.91 12.57 3.79
N TRP A 298 -6.51 11.38 3.59
CA TRP A 298 -7.71 10.99 4.34
C TRP A 298 -7.46 10.94 5.85
N ALA A 299 -6.35 10.34 6.29
CA ALA A 299 -6.01 10.20 7.69
C ALA A 299 -5.71 11.54 8.36
N CYS A 300 -4.95 12.41 7.69
CA CYS A 300 -4.62 13.76 8.18
C CYS A 300 -5.89 14.60 8.41
N PHE A 301 -6.78 14.62 7.42
CA PHE A 301 -8.01 15.41 7.47
C PHE A 301 -9.15 14.71 8.21
N GLN A 302 -9.02 13.41 8.50
CA GLN A 302 -9.99 12.57 9.22
C GLN A 302 -11.33 12.44 8.49
N GLY A 303 -11.31 12.33 7.16
CA GLY A 303 -12.53 12.21 6.36
C GLY A 303 -13.29 13.52 6.15
N GLU A 304 -12.69 14.67 6.46
CA GLU A 304 -13.29 16.00 6.28
C GLU A 304 -12.49 16.83 5.27
N GLY A 305 -13.04 17.97 4.80
CA GLY A 305 -12.32 18.91 3.92
C GLY A 305 -11.69 18.21 2.69
N HIS A 306 -10.38 18.39 2.50
CA HIS A 306 -9.62 17.77 1.41
C HIS A 306 -9.54 16.24 1.49
N GLY A 307 -9.77 15.64 2.66
CA GLY A 307 -9.81 14.19 2.86
C GLY A 307 -11.21 13.59 2.85
N ALA A 308 -12.25 14.33 2.45
CA ALA A 308 -13.64 13.88 2.47
C ALA A 308 -13.98 12.87 1.36
N PHE A 309 -13.29 11.73 1.34
CA PHE A 309 -13.54 10.66 0.36
C PHE A 309 -14.69 9.75 0.80
N GLY A 310 -15.65 9.52 -0.10
CA GLY A 310 -16.84 8.70 0.15
C GLY A 310 -16.62 7.19 0.05
N ASP A 311 -15.50 6.77 -0.55
CA ASP A 311 -15.17 5.40 -0.94
C ASP A 311 -13.74 5.02 -0.50
N VAL A 312 -13.28 5.56 0.64
CA VAL A 312 -11.93 5.29 1.14
C VAL A 312 -11.69 3.80 1.38
N ASP A 313 -12.72 3.04 1.72
CA ASP A 313 -12.67 1.60 1.94
C ASP A 313 -12.24 0.78 0.69
N LYS A 314 -12.24 1.40 -0.50
CA LYS A 314 -11.71 0.81 -1.74
C LYS A 314 -10.18 0.79 -1.83
N LEU A 315 -9.45 1.53 -1.00
CA LEU A 315 -7.99 1.38 -0.96
C LEU A 315 -7.61 0.13 -0.16
N THR A 316 -6.49 -0.46 -0.53
CA THR A 316 -6.01 -1.71 0.08
C THR A 316 -4.94 -1.44 1.12
N ILE A 317 -4.50 -2.46 1.84
CA ILE A 317 -3.17 -2.40 2.47
C ILE A 317 -2.11 -2.43 1.36
N PHE A 318 -1.05 -1.64 1.49
CA PHE A 318 -0.03 -1.49 0.45
C PHE A 318 1.14 -2.43 0.74
N ALA A 319 1.37 -3.42 -0.12
CA ALA A 319 2.50 -4.33 0.03
C ALA A 319 3.81 -3.63 -0.38
N ASP A 320 4.58 -3.20 0.61
CA ASP A 320 5.97 -2.76 0.46
C ASP A 320 6.97 -3.90 0.72
N TYR A 321 8.26 -3.61 0.83
CA TYR A 321 9.25 -4.64 1.15
C TYR A 321 9.13 -5.21 2.58
N ARG A 322 8.39 -4.55 3.48
CA ARG A 322 8.30 -4.89 4.90
C ARG A 322 7.09 -5.76 5.21
N ILE A 323 5.95 -5.52 4.56
CA ILE A 323 4.73 -6.31 4.75
C ILE A 323 4.96 -7.80 4.48
N PRO A 324 5.59 -8.24 3.38
CA PRO A 324 5.88 -9.66 3.13
C PRO A 324 6.79 -10.27 4.20
N GLN A 325 7.73 -9.50 4.76
CA GLN A 325 8.60 -9.97 5.86
C GLN A 325 7.78 -10.25 7.13
N ILE A 326 6.86 -9.34 7.47
CA ILE A 326 5.97 -9.48 8.63
C ILE A 326 5.03 -10.67 8.42
N LEU A 327 4.37 -10.74 7.26
CA LEU A 327 3.43 -11.81 6.93
C LEU A 327 4.12 -13.19 6.92
N CYS A 328 5.34 -13.29 6.37
CA CYS A 328 6.13 -14.52 6.46
C CYS A 328 6.45 -14.88 7.93
N THR A 329 6.87 -13.92 8.75
CA THR A 329 7.16 -14.16 10.18
C THR A 329 5.93 -14.60 10.96
N MET A 330 4.74 -14.09 10.58
CA MET A 330 3.45 -14.48 11.14
C MET A 330 2.91 -15.80 10.57
N GLY A 331 3.66 -16.45 9.68
CA GLY A 331 3.27 -17.71 9.04
C GLY A 331 2.14 -17.58 8.03
N CYS A 332 1.88 -16.38 7.49
CA CYS A 332 0.87 -16.14 6.46
C CYS A 332 1.40 -16.46 5.05
N LEU A 333 2.71 -16.37 4.83
CA LEU A 333 3.36 -16.64 3.53
C LEU A 333 4.30 -17.83 3.63
N GLY A 334 4.21 -18.73 2.64
CA GLY A 334 5.18 -19.77 2.35
C GLY A 334 5.90 -19.51 1.04
N PHE A 335 7.19 -19.84 0.98
CA PHE A 335 8.03 -19.64 -0.21
C PHE A 335 8.50 -20.98 -0.79
N SER A 336 8.65 -21.03 -2.12
CA SER A 336 9.32 -22.14 -2.77
C SER A 336 10.80 -22.21 -2.37
N PRO A 337 11.46 -23.38 -2.47
CA PRO A 337 12.88 -23.50 -2.14
C PRO A 337 13.80 -22.54 -2.92
N PRO A 338 13.61 -22.29 -4.24
CA PRO A 338 14.41 -21.31 -4.97
C PRO A 338 14.28 -19.89 -4.41
N LEU A 339 13.05 -19.43 -4.12
CA LEU A 339 12.80 -18.09 -3.60
C LEU A 339 13.34 -17.94 -2.17
N ASP A 340 13.08 -18.92 -1.29
CA ASP A 340 13.58 -18.90 0.10
C ASP A 340 15.12 -18.86 0.13
N ASN A 341 15.79 -19.63 -0.74
CA ASN A 341 17.25 -19.59 -0.87
C ASN A 341 17.75 -18.22 -1.35
N ALA A 342 17.07 -17.60 -2.32
CA ALA A 342 17.43 -16.27 -2.82
C ALA A 342 17.30 -15.20 -1.72
N ILE A 343 16.21 -15.22 -0.95
CA ILE A 343 15.97 -14.32 0.18
C ILE A 343 17.04 -14.50 1.26
N ARG A 344 17.35 -15.76 1.66
CA ARG A 344 18.39 -16.06 2.65
C ARG A 344 19.78 -15.62 2.20
N ALA A 345 20.05 -15.72 0.90
CA ALA A 345 21.30 -15.25 0.29
C ALA A 345 21.34 -13.72 0.12
N LYS A 346 20.29 -12.98 0.52
CA LYS A 346 20.13 -11.53 0.31
C LYS A 346 20.30 -11.12 -1.15
N LYS A 347 19.86 -11.99 -2.07
CA LYS A 347 19.89 -11.68 -3.49
C LYS A 347 18.88 -10.56 -3.77
N LEU A 348 19.32 -9.53 -4.49
CA LEU A 348 18.42 -8.49 -4.97
C LEU A 348 17.37 -9.09 -5.90
N LEU A 349 16.10 -8.74 -5.65
CA LEU A 349 14.99 -9.07 -6.52
C LEU A 349 14.73 -7.87 -7.44
N ASP A 350 14.66 -8.12 -8.74
CA ASP A 350 14.41 -7.06 -9.73
C ASP A 350 13.00 -6.51 -9.56
N SER A 351 12.86 -5.18 -9.59
CA SER A 351 11.55 -4.52 -9.59
C SER A 351 10.75 -4.93 -10.82
N GLY A 352 9.50 -5.35 -10.63
CA GLY A 352 8.68 -5.89 -11.70
C GLY A 352 9.05 -7.32 -12.11
N GLY A 353 10.00 -7.95 -11.42
CA GLY A 353 10.36 -9.35 -11.64
C GLY A 353 9.33 -10.29 -11.01
N THR A 354 9.20 -11.49 -11.56
CA THR A 354 8.20 -12.48 -11.13
C THR A 354 8.19 -12.73 -9.62
N TRP A 355 9.36 -12.85 -8.97
CA TRP A 355 9.44 -13.04 -7.51
C TRP A 355 9.02 -11.81 -6.71
N GLU A 356 9.33 -10.59 -7.19
CA GLU A 356 8.90 -9.36 -6.52
C GLU A 356 7.39 -9.19 -6.63
N LEU A 357 6.82 -9.45 -7.81
CA LEU A 357 5.37 -9.37 -8.03
C LEU A 357 4.60 -10.39 -7.19
N GLN A 358 5.06 -11.64 -7.08
CA GLN A 358 4.38 -12.66 -6.26
C GLN A 358 4.47 -12.40 -4.75
N LEU A 359 5.49 -11.64 -4.29
CA LEU A 359 5.62 -11.28 -2.88
C LEU A 359 4.69 -10.14 -2.47
N ARG A 360 4.26 -9.31 -3.44
CA ARG A 360 3.39 -8.16 -3.24
C ARG A 360 1.93 -8.55 -3.37
#